data_AF-A0A6G3TVP0-F1
#
_entry.id   AF-A0A6G3TVP0-F1
#
_cell.length_a   1.000
_cell.length_b   1.000
_cell.length_c   1.000
_cell.angle_alpha   90.00
_cell.angle_beta   90.00
_cell.angle_gamma   90.00
#
_symmetry.space_group_name_H-M   'P 1'
#
loop_
_entity.id
_entity.type
_entity.pdbx_description
1 polymer ?
#
loop_
_entity_poly.entity_id
_entity_poly.type
_entity_poly.pdbx_seq_one_letter_code
_entity_poly.pdbx_strand_id
1 'polypeptide(L)'
;MRLTLDGDWHATVTDGPLGIAPRFDFPGQSVRIAEYADVAEWQQFLVDTFGSQEWLWDDPDELRFAPDSRELVGAGFRLPSESASAEDCARVPRTPTVRPGGLLADEARDFRLEPTTELCRAPGDAVLTCLRDLDALDGPLEARIGIAPDVALLVQHSTVVGWSLTDPVRYLTTGFAAPDPHPPSPATRRLLTECLDLITTPLLYEVMDRNPATLARLKAADKALRDQREDRHRADSLLALISNLVEDYADRPTGREP
;
A
#
# COMPACT_ATOMS: atom_id res chain seq x y z
N MET A 1 22.94 -2.31 9.13
CA MET A 1 23.08 -2.48 7.66
C MET A 1 22.81 -1.12 7.03
N ARG A 2 23.59 -0.66 6.05
CA ARG A 2 23.31 0.61 5.36
C ARG A 2 22.48 0.31 4.11
N LEU A 3 21.40 1.06 3.91
CA LEU A 3 20.47 0.97 2.79
C LEU A 3 20.66 2.15 1.84
N THR A 4 20.39 1.92 0.57
CA THR A 4 20.20 2.94 -0.46
C THR A 4 18.70 3.04 -0.75
N LEU A 5 18.14 4.22 -0.55
CA LEU A 5 16.71 4.46 -0.76
C LEU A 5 16.42 5.03 -2.15
N ASP A 6 17.18 6.06 -2.51
CA ASP A 6 17.14 6.73 -3.81
C ASP A 6 18.50 7.34 -4.14
N GLY A 7 19.06 7.03 -5.31
CA GLY A 7 20.35 7.57 -5.76
C GLY A 7 21.48 7.48 -4.72
N ASP A 8 21.91 8.64 -4.23
CA ASP A 8 22.96 8.83 -3.21
C ASP A 8 22.42 8.93 -1.77
N TRP A 9 21.12 8.73 -1.57
CA TRP A 9 20.47 8.83 -0.27
C TRP A 9 20.49 7.50 0.47
N HIS A 10 20.96 7.56 1.73
CA HIS A 10 21.21 6.39 2.54
C HIS A 10 20.63 6.49 3.95
N ALA A 11 20.17 5.35 4.47
CA ALA A 11 19.82 5.18 5.87
C ALA A 11 20.46 3.93 6.44
N THR A 12 20.79 3.96 7.72
CA THR A 12 21.28 2.80 8.46
C THR A 12 20.13 2.13 9.19
N VAL A 13 19.96 0.82 8.99
CA VAL A 13 19.05 -0.02 9.77
C VAL A 13 19.52 -0.05 11.22
N THR A 14 18.64 0.38 12.11
CA THR A 14 18.82 0.35 13.57
C THR A 14 17.90 -0.71 14.19
N ASP A 15 18.06 -0.91 15.50
CA ASP A 15 17.02 -1.55 16.29
C ASP A 15 15.81 -0.60 16.44
N GLY A 16 14.64 -1.13 16.81
CA GLY A 16 13.46 -0.31 17.10
C GLY A 16 12.61 0.04 15.86
N PRO A 17 11.79 -0.89 15.35
CA PRO A 17 10.78 -0.55 14.34
C PRO A 17 9.74 0.44 14.92
N LEU A 18 9.01 1.12 14.02
CA LEU A 18 7.87 1.94 14.40
C LEU A 18 6.84 1.09 15.15
N GLY A 19 6.40 1.57 16.31
CA GLY A 19 5.34 0.94 17.11
C GLY A 19 3.92 1.25 16.59
N ILE A 20 3.80 1.91 15.44
CA ILE A 20 2.56 2.46 14.90
C ILE A 20 1.90 1.40 14.01
N ALA A 21 0.63 1.09 14.26
CA ALA A 21 -0.12 0.16 13.40
C ALA A 21 -0.33 0.79 12.00
N PRO A 22 -0.06 0.06 10.91
CA PRO A 22 -0.32 0.58 9.57
C PRO A 22 -1.82 0.79 9.34
N ARG A 23 -2.14 1.77 8.51
CA ARG A 23 -3.47 2.08 8.00
C ARG A 23 -3.46 1.81 6.52
N PHE A 24 -4.15 0.76 6.08
CA PHE A 24 -4.38 0.52 4.67
C PHE A 24 -5.63 1.29 4.24
N ASP A 25 -5.42 2.53 3.79
CA ASP A 25 -6.45 3.39 3.22
C ASP A 25 -6.79 2.89 1.81
N PHE A 26 -7.81 2.03 1.74
CA PHE A 26 -8.17 1.37 0.49
C PHE A 26 -8.67 2.36 -0.58
N PRO A 27 -9.52 3.36 -0.28
CA PRO A 27 -9.90 4.39 -1.26
C PRO A 27 -8.74 5.23 -1.75
N GLY A 28 -7.79 5.57 -0.86
CA GLY A 28 -6.56 6.26 -1.23
C GLY A 28 -5.47 5.34 -1.79
N GLN A 29 -5.74 4.03 -1.93
CA GLN A 29 -4.82 3.00 -2.41
C GLN A 29 -3.42 3.13 -1.80
N SER A 30 -3.35 3.29 -0.48
CA SER A 30 -2.08 3.53 0.22
C SER A 30 -2.02 2.92 1.62
N VAL A 31 -0.82 2.58 2.06
CA VAL A 31 -0.51 2.12 3.40
C VAL A 31 0.21 3.24 4.14
N ARG A 32 -0.37 3.76 5.22
CA ARG A 32 0.19 4.86 6.01
C ARG A 32 0.58 4.39 7.41
N ILE A 33 1.75 4.78 7.87
CA ILE A 33 2.33 4.45 9.18
C ILE A 33 2.75 5.76 9.83
N ALA A 34 1.85 6.39 10.57
CA ALA A 34 2.10 7.63 11.29
C ALA A 34 0.99 7.85 12.33
N GLU A 35 1.26 8.69 13.33
CA GLU A 35 0.31 8.93 14.44
C GLU A 35 -0.80 9.93 14.12
N TYR A 36 -0.62 10.77 13.09
CA TYR A 36 -1.59 11.81 12.75
C TYR A 36 -2.99 11.23 12.49
N ALA A 37 -4.02 11.89 13.00
CA ALA A 37 -5.42 11.44 12.99
C ALA A 37 -6.32 12.27 12.08
N ASP A 38 -5.82 13.38 11.53
CA ASP A 38 -6.54 14.22 10.59
C ASP A 38 -5.59 14.98 9.63
N VAL A 39 -6.18 15.79 8.75
CA VAL A 39 -5.46 16.58 7.75
C VAL A 39 -4.54 17.61 8.39
N ALA A 40 -4.94 18.25 9.50
CA ALA A 40 -4.15 19.29 10.14
C ALA A 40 -2.92 18.68 10.81
N GLU A 41 -3.07 17.56 11.51
CA GLU A 41 -1.96 16.81 12.08
C GLU A 41 -1.04 16.23 11.01
N TRP A 42 -1.59 15.76 9.87
CA TRP A 42 -0.78 15.32 8.74
C TRP A 42 0.05 16.46 8.16
N GLN A 43 -0.56 17.61 7.89
CA GLN A 43 0.17 18.79 7.38
C GLN A 43 1.26 19.24 8.35
N GLN A 44 0.96 19.26 9.65
CA GLN A 44 1.94 19.58 10.68
C GLN A 44 3.08 18.55 10.70
N PHE A 45 2.77 17.26 10.59
CA PHE A 45 3.74 16.18 10.48
C PHE A 45 4.69 16.36 9.28
N LEU A 46 4.18 16.78 8.12
CA LEU A 46 5.02 17.06 6.95
C LEU A 46 5.95 18.26 7.16
N VAL A 47 5.52 19.26 7.94
CA VAL A 47 6.33 20.44 8.29
C VAL A 47 7.41 20.10 9.32
N ASP A 48 7.08 19.23 10.29
CA ASP A 48 7.95 18.89 11.41
C ASP A 48 8.97 17.78 11.08
N THR A 49 8.89 17.19 9.89
CA THR A 49 9.76 16.10 9.45
C THR A 49 10.45 16.43 8.13
N PHE A 50 11.53 15.71 7.83
CA PHE A 50 12.18 15.74 6.52
C PHE A 50 12.10 14.35 5.86
N GLY A 51 12.29 14.27 4.54
CA GLY A 51 12.38 12.99 3.84
C GLY A 51 11.81 13.03 2.43
N SER A 52 11.00 12.02 2.07
CA SER A 52 10.32 11.97 0.78
C SER A 52 9.42 13.21 0.59
N GLN A 53 9.54 13.92 -0.52
CA GLN A 53 8.69 15.06 -0.86
C GLN A 53 7.81 14.76 -2.08
N GLU A 54 6.54 15.14 -2.02
CA GLU A 54 5.66 15.22 -3.19
C GLU A 54 6.17 16.34 -4.12
N TRP A 55 6.21 16.07 -5.42
CA TRP A 55 6.47 17.07 -6.45
C TRP A 55 5.19 17.28 -7.26
N LEU A 56 5.01 18.47 -7.84
CA LEU A 56 3.82 18.77 -8.64
C LEU A 56 3.50 17.63 -9.62
N TRP A 57 2.30 17.06 -9.48
CA TRP A 57 1.73 15.98 -10.30
C TRP A 57 2.19 14.55 -10.00
N ASP A 58 2.75 14.31 -8.81
CA ASP A 58 3.22 12.98 -8.44
C ASP A 58 3.06 12.64 -6.95
N ASP A 59 2.87 11.35 -6.67
CA ASP A 59 2.61 10.76 -5.35
C ASP A 59 3.68 9.67 -5.05
N PRO A 60 4.91 10.04 -4.64
CA PRO A 60 5.96 9.08 -4.32
C PRO A 60 5.62 8.26 -3.06
N ASP A 61 6.36 7.16 -2.87
CA ASP A 61 6.39 6.53 -1.56
C ASP A 61 7.06 7.47 -0.54
N GLU A 62 6.63 7.38 0.71
CA GLU A 62 7.00 8.31 1.76
C GLU A 62 7.81 7.63 2.86
N LEU A 63 8.96 8.20 3.20
CA LEU A 63 9.66 7.95 4.46
C LEU A 63 9.97 9.29 5.10
N ARG A 64 9.53 9.48 6.35
CA ARG A 64 9.70 10.71 7.11
C ARG A 64 10.54 10.47 8.36
N PHE A 65 11.48 11.37 8.58
CA PHE A 65 12.45 11.30 9.65
C PHE A 65 12.35 12.54 10.55
N ALA A 66 12.56 12.34 11.85
CA ALA A 66 12.63 13.44 12.80
C ALA A 66 13.93 14.24 12.58
N PRO A 67 13.89 15.57 12.44
CA PRO A 67 15.09 16.39 12.15
C PRO A 67 16.22 16.22 13.16
N ASP A 68 15.90 16.09 14.45
CA ASP A 68 16.88 16.06 15.52
C ASP A 68 17.53 14.68 15.69
N SER A 69 16.74 13.60 15.70
CA SER A 69 17.25 12.24 15.88
C SER A 69 17.66 11.58 14.57
N ARG A 70 17.10 12.03 13.44
CA ARG A 70 17.15 11.40 12.11
C ARG A 70 16.54 9.99 12.08
N GLU A 71 15.79 9.61 13.11
CA GLU A 71 15.08 8.34 13.15
C GLU A 71 13.81 8.42 12.32
N LEU A 72 13.44 7.30 11.70
CA LEU A 72 12.17 7.15 11.01
C LEU A 72 11.03 7.33 12.01
N VAL A 73 10.10 8.22 11.68
CA VAL A 73 8.91 8.52 12.50
C VAL A 73 7.60 8.30 11.74
N GLY A 74 7.67 8.15 10.42
CA GLY A 74 6.54 7.68 9.65
C GLY A 74 6.90 7.23 8.24
N ALA A 75 5.97 6.52 7.62
CA ALA A 75 6.11 5.99 6.28
C ALA A 75 4.74 5.95 5.58
N GLY A 76 4.76 6.04 4.26
CA GLY A 76 3.59 5.93 3.39
C GLY A 76 3.97 5.15 2.14
N PHE A 77 3.11 4.25 1.68
CA PHE A 77 3.38 3.47 0.47
C PHE A 77 2.16 3.40 -0.43
N ARG A 78 2.33 3.56 -1.74
CA ARG A 78 1.27 3.50 -2.74
C ARG A 78 1.09 2.08 -3.25
N LEU A 79 -0.16 1.64 -3.32
CA LEU A 79 -0.50 0.39 -3.97
C LEU A 79 -0.43 0.59 -5.49
N PRO A 80 0.36 -0.21 -6.21
CA PRO A 80 0.38 -0.16 -7.66
C PRO A 80 -0.92 -0.68 -8.27
N SER A 81 -1.36 -0.10 -9.39
CA SER A 81 -2.50 -0.61 -10.15
C SER A 81 -2.13 -1.82 -11.02
N GLU A 82 -0.86 -2.01 -11.35
CA GLU A 82 -0.43 -3.14 -12.16
C GLU A 82 -0.24 -4.38 -11.30
N SER A 83 -1.02 -5.44 -11.58
CA SER A 83 -0.87 -6.73 -10.91
C SER A 83 0.06 -7.62 -11.72
N ALA A 84 1.11 -8.11 -11.06
CA ALA A 84 2.01 -9.09 -11.64
C ALA A 84 1.28 -10.41 -11.95
N SER A 85 1.84 -11.19 -12.87
CA SER A 85 1.29 -12.49 -13.24
C SER A 85 1.35 -13.48 -12.06
N ALA A 86 0.54 -14.55 -12.11
CA ALA A 86 0.61 -15.61 -11.09
C ALA A 86 1.98 -16.32 -11.06
N GLU A 87 2.67 -16.39 -12.20
CA GLU A 87 4.01 -16.95 -12.31
C GLU A 87 5.03 -16.07 -11.58
N ASP A 88 4.98 -14.76 -11.80
CA ASP A 88 5.85 -13.80 -11.12
C ASP A 88 5.56 -13.73 -9.62
N CYS A 89 4.29 -13.72 -9.23
CA CYS A 89 3.89 -13.79 -7.82
C CYS A 89 4.44 -15.03 -7.11
N ALA A 90 4.55 -16.17 -7.81
CA ALA A 90 5.10 -17.41 -7.25
C ALA A 90 6.61 -17.33 -7.02
N ARG A 91 7.31 -16.41 -7.70
CA ARG A 91 8.77 -16.20 -7.58
C ARG A 91 9.16 -15.29 -6.42
N VAL A 92 8.22 -14.57 -5.80
CA VAL A 92 8.50 -13.65 -4.68
C VAL A 92 9.30 -14.36 -3.58
N PRO A 93 10.53 -13.91 -3.28
CA PRO A 93 11.37 -14.58 -2.29
C PRO A 93 10.78 -14.54 -0.87
N ARG A 94 10.66 -15.72 -0.25
CA ARG A 94 10.22 -15.82 1.16
C ARG A 94 11.35 -15.67 2.16
N THR A 95 12.59 -15.89 1.70
CA THR A 95 13.81 -15.78 2.50
C THR A 95 14.63 -14.55 2.09
N PRO A 96 15.32 -13.90 3.04
CA PRO A 96 15.38 -14.21 4.46
C PRO A 96 14.06 -13.90 5.19
N THR A 97 13.91 -14.37 6.42
CA THR A 97 12.75 -13.99 7.26
C THR A 97 12.79 -12.50 7.60
N VAL A 98 11.63 -11.89 7.80
CA VAL A 98 11.53 -10.49 8.25
C VAL A 98 12.25 -10.32 9.59
N ARG A 99 13.09 -9.29 9.68
CA ARG A 99 13.75 -8.86 10.92
C ARG A 99 13.26 -7.46 11.29
N PRO A 100 12.80 -7.23 12.53
CA PRO A 100 12.39 -5.90 12.93
C PRO A 100 13.58 -4.93 12.87
N GLY A 101 13.36 -3.71 12.42
CA GLY A 101 14.40 -2.68 12.39
C GLY A 101 13.84 -1.29 12.12
N GLY A 102 14.39 -0.31 12.81
CA GLY A 102 14.19 1.10 12.52
C GLY A 102 15.11 1.56 11.39
N LEU A 103 14.98 2.82 10.98
CA LEU A 103 15.90 3.47 10.05
C LEU A 103 16.41 4.77 10.65
N LEU A 104 17.70 5.02 10.50
CA LEU A 104 18.38 6.25 10.85
C LEU A 104 18.94 6.88 9.56
N ALA A 105 18.46 8.05 9.18
CA ALA A 105 18.97 8.77 8.01
C ALA A 105 20.41 9.22 8.25
N ASP A 106 21.27 9.06 7.22
CA ASP A 106 22.67 9.47 7.32
C ASP A 106 22.81 11.00 7.39
N GLU A 107 21.90 11.73 6.74
CA GLU A 107 21.85 13.19 6.74
C GLU A 107 20.41 13.72 6.73
N ALA A 108 20.21 14.91 7.29
CA ALA A 108 18.93 15.60 7.26
C ALA A 108 18.75 16.33 5.92
N ARG A 109 18.30 15.57 4.92
CA ARG A 109 18.08 16.06 3.55
C ARG A 109 16.84 15.40 2.95
N ASP A 110 16.00 16.21 2.32
CA ASP A 110 14.88 15.70 1.55
C ASP A 110 15.35 14.89 0.34
N PHE A 111 14.53 13.94 -0.06
CA PHE A 111 14.77 13.06 -1.20
C PHE A 111 13.45 12.67 -1.85
N ARG A 112 13.52 11.78 -2.83
CA ARG A 112 12.34 11.27 -3.52
C ARG A 112 12.43 9.75 -3.55
N LEU A 113 11.44 9.08 -2.97
CA LEU A 113 11.37 7.62 -3.04
C LEU A 113 10.42 7.24 -4.17
N GLU A 114 10.97 6.70 -5.25
CA GLU A 114 10.13 6.24 -6.36
C GLU A 114 9.11 5.19 -5.88
N PRO A 115 7.84 5.34 -6.28
CA PRO A 115 6.80 4.39 -5.93
C PRO A 115 7.06 3.03 -6.59
N THR A 116 6.53 1.99 -5.98
CA THR A 116 6.48 0.67 -6.62
C THR A 116 5.50 0.66 -7.78
N THR A 117 5.79 -0.12 -8.82
CA THR A 117 4.96 -0.24 -10.03
C THR A 117 4.24 -1.58 -10.14
N GLU A 118 4.76 -2.62 -9.47
CA GLU A 118 4.30 -4.00 -9.64
C GLU A 118 3.74 -4.55 -8.35
N LEU A 119 2.50 -5.05 -8.38
CA LEU A 119 1.86 -5.72 -7.24
C LEU A 119 1.90 -7.25 -7.41
N CYS A 120 2.65 -7.92 -6.56
CA CYS A 120 2.56 -9.36 -6.36
C CYS A 120 1.64 -9.70 -5.18
N ARG A 121 0.67 -10.60 -5.40
CA ARG A 121 -0.31 -11.02 -4.39
C ARG A 121 -0.10 -12.47 -4.00
N ALA A 122 0.11 -12.73 -2.71
CA ALA A 122 0.12 -14.10 -2.20
C ALA A 122 -1.31 -14.70 -2.25
N PRO A 123 -1.45 -16.05 -2.28
CA PRO A 123 -2.78 -16.68 -2.30
C PRO A 123 -3.69 -16.16 -1.17
N GLY A 124 -4.93 -15.78 -1.55
CA GLY A 124 -5.92 -15.20 -0.64
C GLY A 124 -5.56 -13.81 -0.10
N ASP A 125 -4.65 -13.11 -0.80
CA ASP A 125 -4.14 -11.78 -0.45
C ASP A 125 -3.59 -11.70 0.97
N ALA A 126 -3.02 -12.81 1.45
CA ALA A 126 -2.44 -12.89 2.80
C ALA A 126 -1.20 -11.99 2.96
N VAL A 127 -0.54 -11.66 1.84
CA VAL A 127 0.57 -10.69 1.76
C VAL A 127 0.45 -9.96 0.44
N LEU A 128 0.49 -8.63 0.48
CA LEU A 128 0.72 -7.78 -0.67
C LEU A 128 2.20 -7.46 -0.73
N THR A 129 2.85 -7.70 -1.87
CA THR A 129 4.25 -7.36 -2.10
C THR A 129 4.33 -6.43 -3.30
N CYS A 130 4.75 -5.20 -3.06
CA CYS A 130 4.89 -4.21 -4.11
C CYS A 130 6.37 -4.05 -4.45
N LEU A 131 6.70 -4.09 -5.74
CA LEU A 131 8.06 -4.05 -6.25
C LEU A 131 8.23 -2.85 -7.18
N ARG A 132 9.43 -2.28 -7.20
CA ARG A 132 9.79 -1.22 -8.17
C ARG A 132 9.88 -1.74 -9.59
N ASP A 133 10.25 -3.00 -9.73
CA ASP A 133 10.38 -3.70 -11.01
C ASP A 133 10.37 -5.21 -10.75
N LEU A 134 9.91 -6.00 -11.72
CA LEU A 134 9.91 -7.48 -11.65
C LEU A 134 11.33 -8.06 -11.71
N ASP A 135 12.33 -7.32 -12.19
CA ASP A 135 13.75 -7.71 -12.16
C ASP A 135 14.24 -8.01 -10.73
N ALA A 136 13.58 -7.45 -9.70
CA ALA A 136 13.83 -7.79 -8.30
C ALA A 136 13.56 -9.28 -7.96
N LEU A 137 12.82 -10.00 -8.82
CA LEU A 137 12.52 -11.43 -8.68
C LEU A 137 13.61 -12.35 -9.27
N ASP A 138 14.61 -11.80 -9.97
CA ASP A 138 15.70 -12.58 -10.57
C ASP A 138 16.81 -12.92 -9.57
N GLY A 139 16.85 -12.22 -8.43
CA GLY A 139 17.87 -12.38 -7.41
C GLY A 139 17.32 -12.70 -6.02
N PRO A 140 18.14 -13.25 -5.12
CA PRO A 140 17.75 -13.39 -3.72
C PRO A 140 17.71 -12.03 -3.03
N LEU A 141 16.73 -11.84 -2.15
CA LEU A 141 16.76 -10.72 -1.21
C LEU A 141 17.93 -10.86 -0.24
N GLU A 142 18.61 -9.76 0.03
CA GLU A 142 19.65 -9.66 1.06
C GLU A 142 19.00 -9.57 2.45
N ALA A 143 17.92 -8.81 2.56
CA ALA A 143 17.22 -8.58 3.82
C ALA A 143 15.74 -8.25 3.61
N ARG A 144 14.96 -8.46 4.67
CA ARG A 144 13.57 -7.99 4.80
C ARG A 144 13.47 -7.25 6.13
N ILE A 145 13.34 -5.93 6.09
CA ILE A 145 13.39 -5.06 7.27
C ILE A 145 11.96 -4.71 7.67
N GLY A 146 11.47 -5.29 8.76
CA GLY A 146 10.15 -4.98 9.31
C GLY A 146 10.19 -3.63 10.01
N ILE A 147 9.78 -2.56 9.31
CA ILE A 147 9.84 -1.18 9.81
C ILE A 147 8.64 -0.80 10.67
N ALA A 148 7.55 -1.56 10.61
CA ALA A 148 6.33 -1.39 11.40
C ALA A 148 5.62 -2.76 11.54
N PRO A 149 4.56 -2.89 12.36
CA PRO A 149 3.79 -4.13 12.46
C PRO A 149 3.32 -4.58 11.08
N ASP A 150 3.67 -5.80 10.70
CA ASP A 150 3.29 -6.46 9.44
C ASP A 150 3.72 -5.73 8.14
N VAL A 151 4.54 -4.67 8.23
CA VAL A 151 5.13 -3.97 7.08
C VAL A 151 6.62 -4.17 7.04
N ALA A 152 7.14 -4.59 5.88
CA ALA A 152 8.57 -4.78 5.68
C ALA A 152 9.07 -4.17 4.37
N LEU A 153 10.26 -3.58 4.41
CA LEU A 153 11.04 -3.21 3.23
C LEU A 153 11.79 -4.42 2.70
N LEU A 154 11.83 -4.56 1.38
CA LEU A 154 12.56 -5.61 0.67
C LEU A 154 13.87 -5.04 0.15
N VAL A 155 14.98 -5.71 0.46
CA VAL A 155 16.32 -5.18 0.17
C VAL A 155 17.10 -6.16 -0.69
N GLN A 156 17.67 -5.65 -1.78
CA GLN A 156 18.57 -6.37 -2.67
C GLN A 156 19.73 -5.46 -3.04
N HIS A 157 20.96 -5.98 -2.95
CA HIS A 157 22.19 -5.20 -3.19
C HIS A 157 22.21 -3.88 -2.39
N SER A 158 21.86 -3.98 -1.11
CA SER A 158 21.67 -2.85 -0.19
C SER A 158 20.66 -1.78 -0.64
N THR A 159 19.89 -2.00 -1.71
CA THR A 159 18.88 -1.08 -2.22
C THR A 159 17.48 -1.55 -1.85
N VAL A 160 16.60 -0.63 -1.47
CA VAL A 160 15.18 -0.96 -1.27
C VAL A 160 14.53 -1.17 -2.63
N VAL A 161 14.10 -2.40 -2.91
CA VAL A 161 13.49 -2.79 -4.20
C VAL A 161 11.96 -2.89 -4.13
N GLY A 162 11.40 -2.73 -2.93
CA GLY A 162 9.96 -2.81 -2.71
C GLY A 162 9.60 -2.90 -1.23
N TRP A 163 8.34 -3.16 -0.98
CA TRP A 163 7.78 -3.31 0.36
C TRP A 163 6.70 -4.40 0.37
N SER A 164 6.35 -4.88 1.56
CA SER A 164 5.27 -5.85 1.73
C SER A 164 4.40 -5.53 2.93
N LEU A 165 3.09 -5.76 2.80
CA LEU A 165 2.11 -5.71 3.89
C LEU A 165 1.54 -7.12 4.11
N THR A 166 1.73 -7.65 5.32
CA THR A 166 1.16 -8.92 5.76
C THR A 166 -0.24 -8.69 6.35
N ASP A 167 -1.16 -9.61 6.04
CA ASP A 167 -2.57 -9.54 6.45
C ASP A 167 -3.23 -8.16 6.20
N PRO A 168 -3.27 -7.67 4.94
CA PRO A 168 -3.75 -6.34 4.61
C PRO A 168 -5.16 -6.04 5.14
N VAL A 169 -6.03 -7.06 5.20
CA VAL A 169 -7.41 -6.94 5.68
C VAL A 169 -7.46 -6.42 7.11
N ARG A 170 -6.49 -6.80 7.96
CA ARG A 170 -6.40 -6.33 9.35
C ARG A 170 -6.33 -4.80 9.45
N TYR A 171 -5.75 -4.18 8.43
CA TYR A 171 -5.40 -2.76 8.40
C TYR A 171 -6.32 -1.91 7.54
N LEU A 172 -7.36 -2.51 6.93
CA LEU A 172 -8.33 -1.78 6.11
C LEU A 172 -9.00 -0.66 6.90
N THR A 173 -8.91 0.54 6.35
CA THR A 173 -9.51 1.76 6.91
C THR A 173 -9.79 2.77 5.79
N THR A 174 -10.36 3.91 6.15
CA THR A 174 -10.61 5.04 5.25
C THR A 174 -9.94 6.28 5.80
N GLY A 175 -9.13 6.94 4.98
CA GLY A 175 -8.46 8.19 5.32
C GLY A 175 -7.54 8.04 6.56
N PHE A 176 -7.92 8.72 7.64
CA PHE A 176 -7.12 8.79 8.87
C PHE A 176 -7.62 7.89 10.01
N ALA A 177 -8.73 7.18 9.81
CA ALA A 177 -9.32 6.34 10.85
C ALA A 177 -8.36 5.23 11.28
N ALA A 178 -8.35 4.92 12.58
CA ALA A 178 -7.57 3.82 13.12
C ALA A 178 -8.13 2.46 12.62
N PRO A 179 -7.28 1.45 12.37
CA PRO A 179 -7.73 0.12 12.01
C PRO A 179 -8.57 -0.52 13.12
N ASP A 180 -9.57 -1.31 12.75
CA ASP A 180 -10.39 -2.06 13.71
C ASP A 180 -9.51 -3.13 14.43
N PRO A 181 -9.48 -3.16 15.78
CA PRO A 181 -8.65 -4.11 16.51
C PRO A 181 -9.15 -5.57 16.43
N HIS A 182 -10.41 -5.80 16.06
CA HIS A 182 -10.99 -7.14 16.00
C HIS A 182 -10.47 -7.92 14.78
N PRO A 183 -10.34 -9.26 14.88
CA PRO A 183 -9.97 -10.10 13.75
C PRO A 183 -10.90 -9.91 12.55
N PRO A 184 -10.37 -9.82 11.31
CA PRO A 184 -11.20 -9.69 10.12
C PRO A 184 -12.13 -10.88 9.90
N SER A 185 -13.34 -10.61 9.40
CA SER A 185 -14.26 -11.67 9.03
C SER A 185 -13.79 -12.40 7.76
N PRO A 186 -14.05 -13.72 7.61
CA PRO A 186 -13.78 -14.44 6.36
C PRO A 186 -14.51 -13.85 5.15
N ALA A 187 -15.67 -13.21 5.36
CA ALA A 187 -16.41 -12.55 4.30
C ALA A 187 -15.64 -11.33 3.76
N THR A 188 -15.15 -10.47 4.65
CA THR A 188 -14.31 -9.31 4.30
C THR A 188 -13.05 -9.73 3.56
N ARG A 189 -12.39 -10.82 4.00
CA ARG A 189 -11.19 -11.32 3.32
C ARG A 189 -11.47 -11.67 1.86
N ARG A 190 -12.59 -12.34 1.57
CA ARG A 190 -13.00 -12.66 0.19
C ARG A 190 -13.37 -11.42 -0.61
N LEU A 191 -14.05 -10.46 0.02
CA LEU A 191 -14.41 -9.21 -0.65
C LEU A 191 -13.18 -8.35 -0.96
N LEU A 192 -12.15 -8.34 -0.11
CA LEU A 192 -10.89 -7.68 -0.43
C LEU A 192 -10.30 -8.25 -1.73
N THR A 193 -10.25 -9.57 -1.91
CA THR A 193 -9.75 -10.20 -3.14
C THR A 193 -10.49 -9.72 -4.37
N GLU A 194 -11.83 -9.74 -4.35
CA GLU A 194 -12.64 -9.25 -5.48
C GLU A 194 -12.43 -7.75 -5.72
N CYS A 195 -12.28 -6.95 -4.66
CA CYS A 195 -12.03 -5.53 -4.80
C CYS A 195 -10.65 -5.25 -5.40
N LEU A 196 -9.60 -5.95 -4.93
CA LEU A 196 -8.24 -5.85 -5.47
C LEU A 196 -8.21 -6.23 -6.95
N ASP A 197 -8.89 -7.30 -7.34
CA ASP A 197 -9.08 -7.68 -8.73
C ASP A 197 -9.66 -6.51 -9.55
N LEU A 198 -10.73 -5.86 -9.07
CA LEU A 198 -11.42 -4.79 -9.80
C LEU A 198 -10.65 -3.46 -9.86
N ILE A 199 -9.72 -3.22 -8.94
CA ILE A 199 -8.91 -1.99 -8.88
C ILE A 199 -7.50 -2.16 -9.46
N THR A 200 -7.16 -3.35 -9.94
CA THR A 200 -5.86 -3.65 -10.56
C THR A 200 -6.02 -4.21 -11.97
N THR A 201 -4.97 -4.14 -12.78
CA THR A 201 -4.96 -4.70 -14.12
C THR A 201 -4.99 -6.23 -14.08
N PRO A 202 -5.65 -6.90 -15.05
CA PRO A 202 -6.28 -6.31 -16.24
C PRO A 202 -7.71 -5.79 -16.04
N LEU A 203 -8.41 -6.19 -14.97
CA LEU A 203 -9.85 -5.90 -14.81
C LEU A 203 -10.14 -4.41 -14.63
N LEU A 204 -9.20 -3.65 -14.06
CA LEU A 204 -9.30 -2.18 -14.00
C LEU A 204 -9.52 -1.59 -15.40
N TYR A 205 -8.78 -2.04 -16.41
CA TYR A 205 -8.96 -1.57 -17.78
C TYR A 205 -10.33 -1.98 -18.35
N GLU A 206 -10.80 -3.19 -18.03
CA GLU A 206 -12.15 -3.61 -18.43
C GLU A 206 -13.27 -2.80 -17.75
N VAL A 207 -13.07 -2.35 -16.51
CA VAL A 207 -13.98 -1.40 -15.84
C VAL A 207 -13.96 -0.07 -16.57
N MET A 208 -12.78 0.46 -16.90
CA MET A 208 -12.62 1.72 -17.63
C MET A 208 -13.26 1.67 -19.03
N ASP A 209 -13.09 0.55 -19.72
CA ASP A 209 -13.69 0.25 -21.03
C ASP A 209 -15.17 -0.12 -20.95
N ARG A 210 -15.74 -0.14 -19.74
CA ARG A 210 -17.16 -0.44 -19.46
C ARG A 210 -17.58 -1.82 -19.99
N ASN A 211 -16.70 -2.82 -19.87
CA ASN A 211 -17.00 -4.19 -20.24
C ASN A 211 -18.24 -4.68 -19.46
N PRO A 212 -19.31 -5.16 -20.13
CA PRO A 212 -20.55 -5.52 -19.45
C PRO A 212 -20.40 -6.61 -18.37
N ALA A 213 -19.53 -7.61 -18.59
CA ALA A 213 -19.33 -8.69 -17.63
C ALA A 213 -18.59 -8.18 -16.38
N THR A 214 -17.58 -7.33 -16.57
CA THR A 214 -16.80 -6.77 -15.46
C THR A 214 -17.57 -5.70 -14.71
N LEU A 215 -18.41 -4.91 -15.37
CA LEU A 215 -19.37 -4.03 -14.70
C LEU A 215 -20.42 -4.81 -13.90
N ALA A 216 -20.85 -5.97 -14.36
CA ALA A 216 -21.75 -6.84 -13.58
C ALA A 216 -21.05 -7.37 -12.31
N ARG A 217 -19.76 -7.73 -12.40
CA ARG A 217 -18.94 -8.08 -11.23
C ARG A 217 -18.80 -6.91 -10.26
N LEU A 218 -18.48 -5.71 -10.78
CA LEU A 218 -18.36 -4.49 -9.98
C LEU A 218 -19.66 -4.17 -9.22
N LYS A 219 -20.82 -4.23 -9.89
CA LYS A 219 -22.13 -4.04 -9.25
C LYS A 219 -22.44 -5.14 -8.23
N ALA A 220 -22.03 -6.38 -8.48
CA ALA A 220 -22.20 -7.47 -7.53
C ALA A 220 -21.33 -7.27 -6.28
N ALA A 221 -20.09 -6.79 -6.44
CA ALA A 221 -19.18 -6.46 -5.33
C ALA A 221 -19.74 -5.30 -4.49
N ASP A 222 -20.18 -4.19 -5.11
CA ASP A 222 -20.86 -3.08 -4.42
C ASP A 222 -22.05 -3.59 -3.60
N LYS A 223 -22.92 -4.39 -4.22
CA LYS A 223 -24.09 -4.95 -3.53
C LYS A 223 -23.68 -5.83 -2.35
N ALA A 224 -22.70 -6.71 -2.52
CA ALA A 224 -22.23 -7.59 -1.45
C ALA A 224 -21.65 -6.80 -0.27
N LEU A 225 -20.88 -5.75 -0.55
CA LEU A 225 -20.33 -4.83 0.46
C LEU A 225 -21.45 -4.07 1.19
N ARG A 226 -22.47 -3.58 0.49
CA ARG A 226 -23.63 -2.92 1.11
C ARG A 226 -24.41 -3.86 2.03
N ASP A 227 -24.63 -5.10 1.60
CA ASP A 227 -25.39 -6.10 2.35
C ASP A 227 -24.60 -6.71 3.52
N GLN A 228 -23.26 -6.58 3.53
CA GLN A 228 -22.41 -7.12 4.59
C GLN A 228 -22.61 -6.35 5.92
N ARG A 229 -23.03 -7.09 6.96
CA ARG A 229 -23.23 -6.57 8.32
C ARG A 229 -22.05 -6.85 9.26
N GLU A 230 -21.37 -7.97 9.07
CA GLU A 230 -20.18 -8.32 9.85
C GLU A 230 -19.00 -7.45 9.42
N ASP A 231 -18.13 -7.09 10.36
CA ASP A 231 -16.87 -6.38 10.07
C ASP A 231 -17.11 -5.10 9.25
N ARG A 232 -18.16 -4.38 9.65
CA ARG A 232 -18.76 -3.29 8.87
C ARG A 232 -17.76 -2.18 8.58
N HIS A 233 -16.89 -1.85 9.52
CA HIS A 233 -15.85 -0.83 9.35
C HIS A 233 -14.94 -1.11 8.16
N ARG A 234 -14.47 -2.36 8.01
CA ARG A 234 -13.64 -2.76 6.87
C ARG A 234 -14.44 -2.85 5.58
N ALA A 235 -15.68 -3.37 5.65
CA ALA A 235 -16.57 -3.40 4.49
C ALA A 235 -16.87 -1.99 3.96
N ASP A 236 -17.06 -1.00 4.83
CA ASP A 236 -17.28 0.40 4.45
C ASP A 236 -16.03 1.02 3.79
N SER A 237 -14.83 0.65 4.24
CA SER A 237 -13.57 1.06 3.61
C SER A 237 -13.46 0.55 2.16
N LEU A 238 -13.75 -0.73 1.93
CA LEU A 238 -13.80 -1.30 0.58
C LEU A 238 -14.91 -0.66 -0.27
N LEU A 239 -16.10 -0.48 0.32
CA LEU A 239 -17.28 0.07 -0.34
C LEU A 239 -17.06 1.48 -0.85
N ALA A 240 -16.29 2.31 -0.13
CA ALA A 240 -16.04 3.69 -0.52
C ALA A 240 -15.37 3.80 -1.90
N LEU A 241 -14.41 2.94 -2.23
CA LEU A 241 -13.78 2.94 -3.56
C LEU A 241 -14.68 2.28 -4.61
N ILE A 242 -15.25 1.12 -4.28
CA ILE A 242 -16.08 0.35 -5.22
C ILE A 242 -17.34 1.13 -5.63
N SER A 243 -17.98 1.85 -4.70
CA SER A 243 -19.14 2.70 -5.01
C SER A 243 -18.78 3.80 -6.00
N ASN A 244 -17.63 4.46 -5.82
CA ASN A 244 -17.18 5.50 -6.75
C ASN A 244 -16.96 4.93 -8.16
N LEU A 245 -16.35 3.75 -8.28
CA LEU A 245 -16.19 3.08 -9.58
C LEU A 245 -17.53 2.71 -10.23
N VAL A 246 -18.53 2.27 -9.44
CA VAL A 246 -19.89 2.02 -9.95
C VAL A 246 -20.51 3.30 -10.49
N GLU A 247 -20.43 4.39 -9.73
CA GLU A 247 -20.99 5.69 -10.12
C GLU A 247 -20.33 6.22 -11.41
N ASP A 248 -19.00 6.12 -11.53
CA ASP A 248 -18.27 6.67 -12.66
C ASP A 248 -18.42 5.83 -13.95
N TYR A 249 -18.37 4.50 -13.83
CA TYR A 249 -18.28 3.60 -15.00
C TYR A 249 -19.55 2.79 -15.28
N ALA A 250 -20.37 2.52 -14.27
CA ALA A 250 -21.48 1.58 -14.39
C ALA A 250 -22.87 2.26 -14.45
N ASP A 251 -23.00 3.49 -13.93
CA ASP A 251 -24.27 4.22 -13.86
C ASP A 251 -24.32 5.47 -14.75
N ARG A 252 -23.19 6.03 -15.19
CA ARG A 252 -23.18 7.11 -16.19
C ARG A 252 -23.57 6.60 -17.59
N PRO A 253 -24.61 7.13 -18.25
CA PRO A 253 -24.97 6.74 -19.61
C PRO A 253 -23.93 7.22 -20.64
N THR A 254 -23.70 6.43 -21.69
CA THR A 254 -22.70 6.62 -22.75
C THR A 254 -23.03 7.74 -23.77
N GLY A 255 -23.71 8.81 -23.34
CA GLY A 255 -24.27 9.81 -24.26
C GLY A 255 -24.07 11.25 -23.81
N ARG A 256 -22.90 11.82 -24.09
CA ARG A 256 -22.75 13.24 -24.46
C ARG A 256 -21.71 13.31 -25.57
N GLU A 257 -22.18 13.28 -26.81
CA GLU A 257 -21.42 13.89 -27.92
C GLU A 257 -21.30 15.41 -27.65
N PRO A 258 -20.23 16.06 -28.14
CA PRO A 258 -19.92 17.47 -27.89
C PRO A 258 -21.00 18.45 -28.37
#